data_AF-A0A7X9HSB7-F1
#
_entry.id   AF-A0A7X9HSB7-F1
#
_cell.length_a   1.000
_cell.length_b   1.000
_cell.length_c   1.000
_cell.angle_alpha   90.00
_cell.angle_beta   90.00
_cell.angle_gamma   90.00
#
_symmetry.space_group_name_H-M   'P 1'
#
loop_
_entity.id
_entity.type
_entity.pdbx_description
1 polymer ?
#
loop_
_entity_poly.entity_id
_entity_poly.type
_entity_poly.pdbx_seq_one_letter_code
_entity_poly.pdbx_strand_id
1 'polypeptide(L)'
;ENPNSAIAKISSFVPFANIIVMPARMTIADVSIFQLVISLIVSVATLLAIFPLAGKIYRVGVLRTGKKPKWSEVIKWLKYKY
;
A
#
# COMPACT_ATOMS: atom_id res chain seq x y z
N GLU A 1 -13.12 -22.39 -10.52
CA GLU A 1 -11.88 -21.79 -9.98
C GLU A 1 -12.04 -21.63 -8.48
N ASN A 2 -11.11 -22.15 -7.67
CA ASN A 2 -11.30 -22.33 -6.21
C ASN A 2 -11.27 -20.99 -5.45
N PRO A 3 -12.39 -20.50 -4.90
CA PRO A 3 -12.49 -19.22 -4.17
C PRO A 3 -11.72 -19.21 -2.83
N ASN A 4 -11.26 -20.39 -2.38
CA ASN A 4 -10.53 -20.63 -1.14
C ASN A 4 -9.01 -20.71 -1.31
N SER A 5 -8.47 -20.50 -2.52
CA SER A 5 -7.03 -20.54 -2.73
C SER A 5 -6.33 -19.48 -1.86
N ALA A 6 -5.23 -19.86 -1.19
CA ALA A 6 -4.44 -18.99 -0.32
C ALA A 6 -4.05 -17.66 -1.00
N ILE A 7 -3.96 -17.67 -2.34
CA ILE A 7 -3.71 -16.50 -3.19
C ILE A 7 -4.81 -15.44 -3.02
N ALA A 8 -6.09 -15.83 -2.96
CA ALA A 8 -7.21 -14.91 -2.77
C ALA A 8 -7.25 -14.30 -1.36
N LYS A 9 -6.78 -15.04 -0.35
CA LYS A 9 -6.63 -14.50 1.02
C LYS A 9 -5.48 -13.50 1.09
N ILE A 10 -4.32 -13.84 0.52
CA ILE A 10 -3.14 -12.97 0.53
C ILE A 10 -3.39 -11.68 -0.25
N SER A 11 -4.02 -11.75 -1.43
CA SER A 11 -4.36 -10.57 -2.24
C SER A 11 -5.37 -9.64 -1.57
N SER A 12 -6.20 -10.15 -0.65
CA SER A 12 -7.13 -9.36 0.14
C SER A 12 -6.45 -8.55 1.26
N PHE A 13 -5.21 -8.90 1.62
CA PHE A 13 -4.39 -8.14 2.57
C PHE A 13 -3.41 -7.20 1.86
N VAL A 14 -3.23 -7.33 0.56
CA VAL A 14 -2.38 -6.41 -0.19
C VAL A 14 -3.10 -5.06 -0.28
N PRO A 15 -2.48 -3.97 0.21
CA PRO A 15 -3.04 -2.63 0.13
C PRO A 15 -3.26 -2.24 -1.34
N PHE A 16 -4.29 -1.45 -1.61
CA PHE A 16 -4.82 -1.14 -2.95
C PHE A 16 -5.59 -2.28 -3.63
N ALA A 17 -5.07 -3.51 -3.67
CA ALA A 17 -5.78 -4.67 -4.24
C ALA A 17 -7.05 -5.00 -3.45
N ASN A 18 -6.97 -4.93 -2.13
CA ASN A 18 -8.07 -5.06 -1.19
C ASN A 18 -9.32 -4.24 -1.56
N ILE A 19 -9.17 -2.97 -1.99
CA ILE A 19 -10.29 -2.07 -2.31
C ILE A 19 -11.25 -2.70 -3.33
N ILE A 20 -10.69 -3.47 -4.26
CA ILE A 20 -11.43 -4.15 -5.32
C ILE A 20 -11.74 -5.62 -4.93
N VAL A 21 -10.78 -6.30 -4.29
CA VAL A 21 -10.86 -7.75 -4.01
C VAL A 21 -11.82 -8.07 -2.85
N MET A 22 -11.92 -7.23 -1.82
CA MET A 22 -12.84 -7.47 -0.69
C MET A 22 -14.32 -7.43 -1.08
N PRO A 23 -14.82 -6.40 -1.79
CA PRO A 23 -16.20 -6.36 -2.27
C PRO A 23 -16.53 -7.52 -3.23
N ALA A 24 -15.60 -7.86 -4.13
CA ALA A 24 -15.76 -9.01 -5.03
C ALA A 24 -15.82 -10.35 -4.28
N ARG A 25 -15.10 -10.49 -3.15
CA ARG A 25 -15.21 -11.67 -2.29
C ARG A 25 -16.51 -11.71 -1.50
N MET A 26 -17.05 -10.58 -1.06
CA MET A 26 -18.36 -10.52 -0.40
C MET A 26 -19.51 -11.00 -1.29
N THR A 27 -19.41 -10.82 -2.62
CA THR A 27 -20.45 -11.29 -3.56
C THR A 27 -20.35 -12.79 -3.88
N ILE A 28 -19.22 -13.44 -3.59
CA ILE A 28 -18.93 -14.83 -3.99
C ILE A 28 -18.84 -15.76 -2.77
N ALA A 29 -18.53 -15.24 -1.58
CA ALA A 29 -18.39 -16.01 -0.35
C ALA A 29 -18.85 -15.18 0.87
N ASP A 30 -19.41 -15.86 1.87
CA ASP A 30 -19.69 -15.26 3.18
C ASP A 30 -18.37 -14.86 3.87
N VAL A 31 -18.03 -13.57 3.77
CA VAL A 31 -16.84 -12.99 4.39
C VAL A 31 -17.19 -12.53 5.81
N SER A 32 -16.48 -13.08 6.80
CA SER A 32 -16.61 -12.66 8.20
C SER A 32 -16.26 -11.17 8.39
N ILE A 33 -17.04 -10.47 9.21
CA ILE A 33 -16.86 -9.03 9.53
C ILE A 33 -15.44 -8.72 10.03
N PHE A 34 -14.80 -9.65 10.74
CA PHE A 34 -13.42 -9.49 11.20
C PHE A 34 -12.40 -9.36 10.05
N GLN A 35 -12.61 -10.09 8.95
CA GLN A 35 -11.73 -10.00 7.79
C GLN A 35 -11.86 -8.63 7.12
N LEU A 36 -13.08 -8.10 7.01
CA LEU A 36 -13.35 -6.78 6.47
C LEU A 36 -12.61 -5.69 7.29
N VAL A 37 -12.75 -5.73 8.62
CA VAL A 37 -12.12 -4.75 9.51
C VAL A 37 -10.59 -4.82 9.41
N ILE A 38 -9.99 -6.02 9.41
CA ILE A 38 -8.53 -6.18 9.28
C ILE A 38 -8.05 -5.62 7.95
N SER A 39 -8.72 -5.95 6.84
CA SER A 39 -8.37 -5.43 5.53
C SER A 39 -8.48 -3.90 5.47
N LEU A 40 -9.54 -3.31 6.04
CA LEU A 40 -9.69 -1.86 6.12
C LEU A 40 -8.52 -1.23 6.88
N ILE A 41 -8.17 -1.78 8.05
CA ILE A 41 -7.05 -1.31 8.88
C ILE A 41 -5.74 -1.41 8.11
N VAL A 42 -5.47 -2.52 7.42
CA VAL A 42 -4.25 -2.71 6.63
C VAL A 42 -4.15 -1.69 5.50
N SER A 43 -5.26 -1.40 4.82
CA SER A 43 -5.30 -0.37 3.77
C SER A 43 -5.03 1.03 4.32
N VAL A 44 -5.68 1.41 5.43
CA VAL A 44 -5.48 2.72 6.07
C VAL A 44 -4.06 2.84 6.62
N ALA A 45 -3.55 1.81 7.29
CA ALA A 45 -2.18 1.79 7.80
C ALA A 45 -1.15 1.93 6.67
N THR A 46 -1.36 1.26 5.54
CA THR A 46 -0.48 1.41 4.37
C THR A 46 -0.54 2.82 3.80
N LEU A 47 -1.74 3.38 3.67
CA LEU A 47 -1.93 4.75 3.20
C LEU A 47 -1.16 5.73 4.11
N LEU A 48 -1.34 5.62 5.42
CA LEU A 48 -0.66 6.45 6.41
C LEU A 48 0.86 6.24 6.42
N ALA A 49 1.37 5.06 6.05
CA ALA A 49 2.80 4.82 5.91
C ALA A 49 3.38 5.45 4.62
N ILE A 50 2.62 5.44 3.53
CA ILE A 50 3.04 6.00 2.24
C ILE A 50 3.03 7.52 2.23
N PHE A 51 2.03 8.17 2.84
CA PHE A 51 1.93 9.64 2.90
C PHE A 51 3.21 10.36 3.36
N PRO A 52 3.81 10.03 4.53
CA PRO A 52 5.04 10.68 4.98
C PRO A 52 6.25 10.31 4.10
N LEU A 53 6.25 9.11 3.49
CA LEU A 53 7.29 8.68 2.57
C LEU A 53 7.28 9.54 1.29
N ALA A 54 6.10 9.72 0.69
CA ALA A 54 5.88 10.55 -0.49
C ALA A 54 6.20 12.03 -0.21
N GLY A 55 5.78 12.55 0.95
CA GLY A 55 6.08 13.91 1.37
C GLY A 55 7.59 14.16 1.53
N LYS A 56 8.34 13.21 2.10
CA LYS A 56 9.81 13.29 2.19
C LYS A 56 10.46 13.31 0.81
N ILE A 57 10.04 12.43 -0.10
CA ILE A 57 10.59 12.37 -1.45
C ILE A 57 10.29 13.66 -2.21
N TYR A 58 9.07 14.19 -2.13
CA TYR A 58 8.69 15.44 -2.80
C TYR A 58 9.52 16.63 -2.29
N ARG A 59 9.68 16.75 -0.97
CA ARG A 59 10.43 17.85 -0.34
C ARG A 59 11.92 17.83 -0.71
N VAL A 60 12.53 16.65 -0.81
CA VAL A 60 13.94 16.55 -1.24
C VAL A 60 14.07 16.67 -2.76
N GLY A 61 13.11 16.12 -3.51
CA GLY A 61 13.10 16.13 -4.96
C GLY A 61 12.93 17.52 -5.57
N VAL A 62 12.07 18.37 -5.00
CA VAL A 62 11.85 19.74 -5.51
C VAL A 62 13.10 20.62 -5.44
N LEU A 63 14.00 20.35 -4.49
CA LEU A 63 15.27 21.06 -4.34
C LEU A 63 16.38 20.54 -5.28
N ARG A 64 16.14 19.41 -5.95
CA ARG A 64 17.10 18.79 -6.87
C ARG A 64 16.74 19.11 -8.31
N THR A 65 17.15 20.28 -8.77
CA THR A 65 17.10 20.68 -10.18
C THR A 65 18.38 20.29 -10.92
N GLY A 66 18.26 19.82 -12.16
CA GLY A 66 19.39 19.60 -13.09
C GLY A 66 19.65 18.15 -13.50
N LYS A 67 19.81 17.20 -12.56
CA LYS A 67 20.04 15.77 -12.88
C LYS A 67 18.89 14.91 -12.42
N LYS A 68 18.48 13.97 -13.29
CA LYS A 68 17.51 12.93 -12.94
C LYS A 68 18.11 12.09 -11.79
N PRO A 69 17.47 12.08 -10.61
CA PRO A 69 18.00 11.36 -9.46
C PRO A 69 18.05 9.86 -9.75
N LYS A 70 19.13 9.21 -9.30
CA LYS A 70 19.22 7.74 -9.40
C LYS A 70 18.42 7.09 -8.27
N TRP A 71 17.94 5.87 -8.47
CA TRP A 71 17.25 5.09 -7.44
C TRP A 71 18.03 4.97 -6.12
N SER A 72 19.36 4.90 -6.19
CA SER A 72 20.24 4.88 -5.03
C SER A 72 20.25 6.20 -4.23
N GLU A 73 19.97 7.33 -4.87
CA GLU A 73 19.85 8.64 -4.21
C GLU A 73 18.48 8.79 -3.56
N VAL A 74 17.41 8.34 -4.23
CA VAL A 74 16.04 8.35 -3.67
C VAL A 74 15.96 7.56 -2.38
N ILE A 75 16.61 6.39 -2.30
CA ILE A 75 16.68 5.60 -1.05
C ILE A 75 17.46 6.35 0.04
N LYS A 76 18.51 7.10 -0.31
CA LYS A 76 19.24 7.94 0.64
C LYS A 76 18.37 9.08 1.16
N TRP A 77 17.49 9.67 0.34
CA TRP A 77 16.53 10.71 0.74
C TRP A 77 15.59 10.25 1.85
N LEU A 78 15.21 8.97 1.86
CA LEU A 78 14.39 8.40 2.94
C LEU A 78 15.11 8.38 4.30
N LYS A 79 16.44 8.29 4.30
CA LYS A 79 17.29 8.31 5.50
C LYS A 79 17.67 9.72 5.97
N TYR A 80 17.46 10.75 5.15
CA TYR A 80 17.63 12.13 5.62
C TYR A 80 16.56 12.44 6.65
N LYS A 81 16.98 12.38 7.92
CA LYS A 81 16.25 12.93 9.06
C LYS A 81 16.72 14.38 9.16
N TYR A 82 15.81 15.33 8.97
CA TYR A 82 16.03 16.66 9.51
C TYR A 82 15.93 16.58 11.03
#